data_AF-A0A7V0LXS7-F1
#
_entry.id   AF-A0A7V0LXS7-F1
#
_cell.length_a   1.000
_cell.length_b   1.000
_cell.length_c   1.000
_cell.angle_alpha   90.00
_cell.angle_beta   90.00
_cell.angle_gamma   90.00
#
_symmetry.space_group_name_H-M   'P 1'
#
loop_
_entity.id
_entity.type
_entity.pdbx_description
1 polymer ?
#
loop_
_entity_poly.entity_id
_entity_poly.type
_entity_poly.pdbx_seq_one_letter_code
_entity_poly.pdbx_strand_id
1 'polypeptide(L)'
;MKKLKEGDFNLRRIDIFKLAIKKELQDKNNVKISTIVNKLISRSDATKNSDGSYSFTAGIDLFALGLTSFPIRFKTVKGYFDCAKNNLTSLEGSPQIVTEDFDCFNNNLTSLKGAPQIVKRNFYCYGNNLISLKGIPQIVEGDFYCYNNTIQFTEEDIKAVSNIKGIIHR
;
A
#
# COMPACT_ATOMS: atom_id res chain seq x y z
N MET A 1 28.49 21.45 -8.63
CA MET A 1 27.17 20.81 -8.76
C MET A 1 27.05 19.73 -7.70
N LYS A 2 26.29 19.97 -6.62
CA LYS A 2 26.12 19.02 -5.50
C LYS A 2 25.13 17.92 -5.91
N LYS A 3 25.52 16.66 -5.72
CA LYS A 3 24.67 15.47 -5.86
C LYS A 3 23.53 15.54 -4.83
N LEU A 4 22.29 15.38 -5.31
CA LEU A 4 21.11 15.19 -4.47
C LEU A 4 21.16 13.77 -3.87
N LYS A 5 20.91 13.65 -2.56
CA LYS A 5 20.81 12.37 -1.86
C LYS A 5 19.39 11.82 -1.96
N GLU A 6 19.30 10.50 -1.92
CA GLU A 6 18.15 9.61 -2.15
C GLU A 6 17.00 9.73 -1.11
N GLY A 7 16.79 10.91 -0.51
CA GLY A 7 15.79 11.16 0.52
C GLY A 7 14.83 12.33 0.24
N ASP A 8 14.95 13.02 -0.90
CA ASP A 8 14.27 14.30 -1.15
C ASP A 8 12.94 14.23 -1.93
N PHE A 9 12.38 13.03 -2.19
CA PHE A 9 11.10 12.92 -2.90
C PHE A 9 9.83 12.98 -2.05
N ASN A 10 9.93 13.15 -0.72
CA ASN A 10 8.79 12.97 0.18
C ASN A 10 8.26 14.22 0.89
N LEU A 11 8.47 15.42 0.32
CA LEU A 11 8.06 16.68 0.98
C LEU A 11 7.11 17.60 0.17
N ARG A 12 6.45 17.13 -0.91
CA ARG A 12 5.45 17.95 -1.64
C ARG A 12 4.05 17.37 -1.81
N ARG A 13 3.74 16.21 -1.24
CA ARG A 13 2.36 15.67 -1.19
C ARG A 13 2.00 15.30 0.23
N ILE A 14 1.88 16.31 1.09
CA ILE A 14 0.99 16.12 2.22
C ILE A 14 -0.41 16.27 1.64
N ASP A 15 -1.05 15.15 1.27
CA ASP A 15 -2.44 15.18 0.85
C ASP A 15 -3.27 15.91 1.91
N ILE A 16 -4.14 16.82 1.47
CA ILE A 16 -5.12 17.50 2.35
C ILE A 16 -5.89 16.45 3.17
N PHE A 17 -6.10 15.26 2.59
CA PHE A 17 -6.63 14.08 3.26
C PHE A 17 -5.78 13.64 4.47
N LYS A 18 -4.45 13.49 4.32
CA LYS A 18 -3.54 13.13 5.42
C LYS A 18 -3.47 14.23 6.48
N LEU A 19 -3.46 15.52 6.09
CA LEU A 19 -3.52 16.64 7.05
C LEU A 19 -4.82 16.64 7.85
N ALA A 20 -5.95 16.41 7.19
CA ALA A 20 -7.25 16.36 7.84
C ALA A 20 -7.37 15.17 8.81
N ILE A 21 -6.82 14.01 8.46
CA ILE A 21 -6.75 12.83 9.34
C ILE A 21 -5.73 13.05 10.48
N LYS A 22 -4.54 13.59 10.19
CA LYS A 22 -3.47 13.87 11.18
C LYS A 22 -3.85 14.93 12.22
N LYS A 23 -4.60 15.96 11.83
CA LYS A 23 -5.11 16.96 12.78
C LYS A 23 -6.11 16.35 13.76
N GLU A 24 -6.91 15.38 13.33
CA GLU A 24 -7.83 14.63 14.20
C GLU A 24 -7.11 13.55 15.04
N LEU A 25 -5.98 13.00 14.55
CA LEU A 25 -5.10 12.06 15.26
C LEU A 25 -4.38 12.70 16.46
N GLN A 26 -4.10 14.01 16.43
CA GLN A 26 -3.40 14.70 17.52
C GLN A 26 -4.23 14.81 18.81
N ASP A 27 -5.55 14.67 18.72
CA ASP A 27 -6.46 14.83 19.87
C ASP A 27 -6.92 13.50 20.49
N LYS A 28 -6.75 12.36 19.82
CA LYS A 28 -7.24 11.06 20.31
C LYS A 28 -6.28 9.95 19.89
N ASN A 29 -5.77 9.21 20.88
CA ASN A 29 -4.98 7.98 20.72
C ASN A 29 -5.74 6.82 20.03
N ASN A 30 -6.75 7.10 19.19
CA ASN A 30 -7.43 6.15 18.33
C ASN A 30 -8.30 6.90 17.30
N VAL A 31 -7.97 6.81 16.01
CA VAL A 31 -8.90 7.25 14.96
C VAL A 31 -10.03 6.25 14.88
N LYS A 32 -11.27 6.73 15.00
CA LYS A 32 -12.43 5.88 14.74
C LYS A 32 -12.42 5.48 13.27
N ILE A 33 -12.50 4.18 12.98
CA ILE A 33 -12.63 3.63 11.62
C ILE A 33 -13.74 4.35 10.83
N SER A 34 -14.86 4.69 11.48
CA SER A 34 -15.97 5.44 10.86
C SER A 34 -15.53 6.79 10.27
N THR A 35 -14.58 7.47 10.90
CA THR A 35 -14.05 8.74 10.40
C THR A 35 -13.25 8.52 9.12
N ILE A 36 -12.41 7.48 9.07
CA ILE A 36 -11.63 7.13 7.88
C ILE A 36 -12.57 6.76 6.73
N VAL A 37 -13.57 5.91 6.99
CA VAL A 37 -14.59 5.53 6.00
C VAL A 37 -15.26 6.76 5.43
N ASN A 38 -15.80 7.64 6.28
CA ASN A 38 -16.53 8.83 5.83
C ASN A 38 -15.65 9.75 4.98
N LYS A 39 -14.40 9.99 5.39
CA LYS A 39 -13.48 10.83 4.61
C LYS A 39 -13.10 10.20 3.28
N LEU A 40 -12.94 8.87 3.20
CA LEU A 40 -12.61 8.19 1.94
C LEU A 40 -13.78 8.25 0.95
N ILE A 41 -14.99 7.91 1.40
CA ILE A 41 -16.16 7.83 0.51
C ILE A 41 -16.67 9.20 0.09
N SER A 42 -16.32 10.27 0.83
CA SER A 42 -16.70 11.64 0.49
C SER A 42 -15.67 12.35 -0.40
N ARG A 43 -14.57 11.70 -0.80
CA ARG A 43 -13.59 12.34 -1.69
C ARG A 43 -14.22 12.58 -3.05
N SER A 44 -13.92 13.73 -3.66
CA SER A 44 -14.41 14.07 -4.99
C SER A 44 -13.88 13.15 -6.10
N ASP A 45 -12.77 12.45 -5.86
CA ASP A 45 -12.17 11.49 -6.77
C ASP A 45 -12.61 10.03 -6.52
N ALA A 46 -13.55 9.80 -5.59
CA ALA A 46 -14.07 8.49 -5.25
C ALA A 46 -15.26 8.10 -6.13
N THR A 47 -15.22 6.92 -6.72
CA THR A 47 -16.33 6.32 -7.47
C THR A 47 -16.75 5.00 -6.81
N LYS A 48 -18.01 4.91 -6.38
CA LYS A 48 -18.60 3.65 -5.89
C LYS A 48 -18.92 2.74 -7.07
N ASN A 49 -18.44 1.50 -7.00
CA ASN A 49 -18.67 0.46 -8.01
C ASN A 49 -19.94 -0.34 -7.67
N SER A 50 -20.50 -1.04 -8.65
CA SER A 50 -21.71 -1.86 -8.50
C SER A 50 -21.57 -2.99 -7.47
N ASP A 51 -20.37 -3.54 -7.32
CA ASP A 51 -20.01 -4.55 -6.31
C ASP A 51 -19.80 -3.96 -4.91
N GLY A 52 -19.99 -2.65 -4.73
CA GLY A 52 -19.83 -1.93 -3.47
C GLY A 52 -18.40 -1.52 -3.11
N SER A 53 -17.39 -1.81 -3.93
CA SER A 53 -16.03 -1.29 -3.74
C SER A 53 -15.87 0.14 -4.25
N TYR A 54 -14.75 0.79 -3.96
CA TYR A 54 -14.45 2.15 -4.38
C TYR A 54 -13.21 2.22 -5.27
N SER A 55 -13.29 3.05 -6.31
CA SER A 55 -12.17 3.40 -7.19
C SER A 55 -11.78 4.85 -6.97
N PHE A 56 -10.49 5.17 -7.07
CA PHE A 56 -9.96 6.52 -6.84
C PHE A 56 -9.08 6.95 -8.00
N THR A 57 -9.16 8.22 -8.39
CA THR A 57 -8.29 8.77 -9.44
C THR A 57 -7.03 9.45 -8.90
N ALA A 58 -6.89 9.57 -7.58
CA ALA A 58 -5.68 10.03 -6.92
C ALA A 58 -5.21 9.04 -5.85
N GLY A 59 -4.04 9.30 -5.28
CA GLY A 59 -3.41 8.44 -4.29
C GLY A 59 -4.22 8.29 -3.00
N ILE A 60 -3.96 7.18 -2.30
CA ILE A 60 -4.55 6.82 -1.01
C ILE A 60 -3.43 6.71 0.01
N ASP A 61 -3.59 7.43 1.13
CA ASP A 61 -2.65 7.44 2.24
C ASP A 61 -3.35 6.96 3.52
N LEU A 62 -3.00 5.74 3.93
CA LEU A 62 -3.45 5.06 5.14
C LEU A 62 -2.27 4.76 6.08
N PHE A 63 -1.17 5.49 5.93
CA PHE A 63 0.06 5.28 6.69
C PHE A 63 -0.16 5.44 8.20
N ALA A 64 0.27 4.45 8.98
CA ALA A 64 0.31 4.51 10.44
C ALA A 64 -1.00 4.92 11.12
N LEU A 65 -2.12 4.34 10.67
CA LEU A 65 -3.45 4.57 11.23
C LEU A 65 -3.88 3.49 12.24
N GLY A 66 -3.01 2.51 12.53
CA GLY A 66 -3.29 1.40 13.44
C GLY A 66 -4.30 0.38 12.89
N LEU A 67 -4.46 0.31 11.57
CA LEU A 67 -5.45 -0.54 10.91
C LEU A 67 -5.13 -2.03 11.11
N THR A 68 -6.14 -2.84 11.43
CA THR A 68 -6.06 -4.31 11.41
C THR A 68 -6.66 -4.91 10.14
N SER A 69 -7.49 -4.12 9.43
CA SER A 69 -8.08 -4.42 8.12
C SER A 69 -8.35 -3.13 7.37
N PHE A 70 -8.54 -3.20 6.05
CA PHE A 70 -8.96 -2.02 5.29
C PHE A 70 -10.38 -1.58 5.69
N PRO A 71 -10.62 -0.26 5.79
CA PRO A 71 -11.90 0.29 6.24
C PRO A 71 -13.00 0.18 5.17
N ILE A 72 -12.61 0.03 3.90
CA ILE A 72 -13.48 -0.16 2.74
C ILE A 72 -12.82 -1.15 1.78
N ARG A 73 -13.58 -1.67 0.81
CA ARG A 73 -13.01 -2.42 -0.33
C ARG A 73 -12.60 -1.45 -1.43
N PHE A 74 -11.36 -1.52 -1.85
CA PHE A 74 -10.81 -0.78 -2.98
C PHE A 74 -10.85 -1.62 -4.26
N LYS A 75 -10.96 -0.98 -5.43
CA LYS A 75 -10.93 -1.64 -6.74
C LYS A 75 -9.75 -1.20 -7.59
N THR A 76 -9.67 0.09 -7.89
CA THR A 76 -8.59 0.68 -8.69
C THR A 76 -8.17 2.00 -8.08
N VAL A 77 -6.87 2.25 -8.02
CA VAL A 77 -6.30 3.53 -7.57
C VAL A 77 -5.34 4.04 -8.65
N LYS A 78 -5.68 5.17 -9.28
CA LYS A 78 -4.84 5.83 -10.29
C LYS A 78 -3.78 6.76 -9.64
N GLY A 79 -3.10 6.24 -8.64
CA GLY A 79 -2.08 6.94 -7.86
C GLY A 79 -1.35 5.95 -6.97
N TYR A 80 -0.58 6.45 -6.01
CA TYR A 80 0.06 5.63 -4.99
C TYR A 80 -0.96 5.06 -3.99
N PHE A 81 -0.63 3.96 -3.34
CA PHE A 81 -1.41 3.39 -2.26
C PHE A 81 -0.48 3.04 -1.09
N ASP A 82 -0.50 3.87 -0.05
CA ASP A 82 0.30 3.68 1.15
C ASP A 82 -0.56 3.13 2.29
N CYS A 83 -0.28 1.90 2.71
CA CYS A 83 -0.87 1.24 3.88
C CYS A 83 0.20 0.75 4.87
N ALA A 84 1.39 1.32 4.80
CA ALA A 84 2.51 0.92 5.64
C ALA A 84 2.34 1.30 7.11
N LYS A 85 3.11 0.64 7.97
CA LYS A 85 3.12 0.85 9.43
C LYS A 85 1.75 0.68 10.12
N ASN A 86 0.97 -0.30 9.68
CA ASN A 86 -0.28 -0.67 10.34
C ASN A 86 -0.12 -2.04 11.04
N ASN A 87 -1.23 -2.61 11.51
CA ASN A 87 -1.30 -3.92 12.14
C ASN A 87 -1.99 -4.94 11.21
N LEU A 88 -1.91 -4.75 9.89
CA LEU A 88 -2.60 -5.59 8.92
C LEU A 88 -2.03 -7.02 8.93
N THR A 89 -2.92 -8.01 8.93
CA THR A 89 -2.58 -9.44 8.81
C THR A 89 -2.89 -10.01 7.43
N SER A 90 -3.66 -9.28 6.62
CA SER A 90 -3.90 -9.56 5.20
C SER A 90 -4.07 -8.26 4.43
N LEU A 91 -4.00 -8.33 3.10
CA LEU A 91 -4.30 -7.22 2.20
C LEU A 91 -5.69 -7.36 1.57
N GLU A 92 -6.59 -8.18 2.14
CA GLU A 92 -7.93 -8.34 1.60
C GLU A 92 -8.70 -7.01 1.62
N GLY A 93 -9.20 -6.61 0.46
CA GLY A 93 -9.82 -5.31 0.24
C GLY A 93 -8.88 -4.25 -0.35
N SER A 94 -7.58 -4.54 -0.53
CA SER A 94 -6.67 -3.65 -1.28
C SER A 94 -7.09 -3.53 -2.76
N PRO A 95 -6.67 -2.47 -3.47
CA PRO A 95 -7.00 -2.31 -4.88
C PRO A 95 -6.39 -3.43 -5.72
N GLN A 96 -7.07 -3.82 -6.80
CA GLN A 96 -6.55 -4.80 -7.75
C GLN A 96 -5.49 -4.21 -8.68
N ILE A 97 -5.57 -2.90 -8.95
CA ILE A 97 -4.66 -2.16 -9.84
C ILE A 97 -4.25 -0.85 -9.18
N VAL A 98 -2.94 -0.59 -9.17
CA VAL A 98 -2.31 0.64 -8.66
C VAL A 98 -1.38 1.19 -9.73
N THR A 99 -1.57 2.45 -10.13
CA THR A 99 -0.80 3.04 -11.24
C THR A 99 0.50 3.73 -10.80
N GLU A 100 0.72 3.90 -9.50
CA GLU A 100 2.02 4.33 -8.96
C GLU A 100 2.55 3.24 -8.00
N ASP A 101 3.11 3.65 -6.87
CA ASP A 101 3.73 2.77 -5.88
C ASP A 101 2.69 2.14 -4.94
N PHE A 102 2.94 0.91 -4.49
CA PHE A 102 2.16 0.25 -3.44
C PHE A 102 3.04 -0.07 -2.23
N ASP A 103 2.74 0.56 -1.11
CA ASP A 103 3.48 0.45 0.14
C ASP A 103 2.68 -0.31 1.20
N CYS A 104 3.17 -1.49 1.59
CA CYS A 104 2.59 -2.29 2.69
C CYS A 104 3.63 -2.73 3.73
N PHE A 105 4.80 -2.08 3.75
CA PHE A 105 5.89 -2.40 4.65
C PHE A 105 5.53 -2.20 6.13
N ASN A 106 6.22 -2.91 7.03
CA ASN A 106 5.98 -2.86 8.48
C ASN A 106 4.51 -3.12 8.86
N ASN A 107 4.02 -4.30 8.51
CA ASN A 107 2.73 -4.83 8.96
C ASN A 107 2.96 -6.24 9.56
N ASN A 108 1.88 -6.96 9.86
CA ASN A 108 1.92 -8.33 10.40
C ASN A 108 1.57 -9.39 9.33
N LEU A 109 1.89 -9.13 8.06
CA LEU A 109 1.53 -10.01 6.95
C LEU A 109 2.37 -11.30 6.97
N THR A 110 1.72 -12.46 6.80
CA THR A 110 2.39 -13.77 6.64
C THR A 110 2.40 -14.27 5.19
N SER A 111 1.57 -13.65 4.35
CA SER A 111 1.53 -13.80 2.90
C SER A 111 1.06 -12.48 2.30
N LEU A 112 1.13 -12.35 0.97
CA LEU A 112 0.64 -11.19 0.23
C LEU A 112 -0.82 -11.39 -0.25
N LYS A 113 -1.58 -12.31 0.36
CA LYS A 113 -2.98 -12.55 -0.02
C LYS A 113 -3.78 -11.25 0.01
N GLY A 114 -4.40 -10.94 -1.13
CA GLY A 114 -5.21 -9.74 -1.32
C GLY A 114 -4.44 -8.53 -1.86
N ALA A 115 -3.11 -8.63 -2.07
CA ALA A 115 -2.33 -7.59 -2.72
C ALA A 115 -2.85 -7.26 -4.14
N PRO A 116 -2.52 -6.07 -4.68
CA PRO A 116 -2.81 -5.74 -6.08
C PRO A 116 -2.25 -6.79 -7.04
N GLN A 117 -2.99 -7.06 -8.11
CA GLN A 117 -2.51 -7.92 -9.19
C GLN A 117 -1.50 -7.18 -10.07
N ILE A 118 -1.68 -5.87 -10.25
CA ILE A 118 -0.83 -5.03 -11.10
C ILE A 118 -0.40 -3.79 -10.33
N VAL A 119 0.90 -3.56 -10.27
CA VAL A 119 1.52 -2.32 -9.77
C VAL A 119 2.43 -1.75 -10.86
N LYS A 120 2.14 -0.52 -11.28
CA LYS A 120 2.82 0.13 -12.42
C LYS A 120 4.15 0.80 -12.04
N ARG A 121 4.48 0.85 -10.75
CA ARG A 121 5.79 1.28 -10.26
C ARG A 121 6.29 0.27 -9.24
N ASN A 122 6.69 0.71 -8.05
CA ASN A 122 7.38 -0.12 -7.09
C ASN A 122 6.40 -0.81 -6.12
N PHE A 123 6.78 -1.99 -5.64
CA PHE A 123 6.04 -2.72 -4.62
C PHE A 123 6.90 -2.94 -3.38
N TYR A 124 6.45 -2.45 -2.23
CA TYR A 124 7.20 -2.49 -0.98
C TYR A 124 6.46 -3.35 0.07
N CYS A 125 7.05 -4.48 0.44
CA CYS A 125 6.51 -5.41 1.44
C CYS A 125 7.52 -5.84 2.51
N TYR A 126 8.65 -5.15 2.60
CA TYR A 126 9.67 -5.41 3.61
C TYR A 126 9.17 -5.20 5.05
N GLY A 127 9.85 -5.81 6.02
CA GLY A 127 9.49 -5.64 7.44
C GLY A 127 8.15 -6.28 7.81
N ASN A 128 7.79 -7.39 7.17
CA ASN A 128 6.61 -8.19 7.50
C ASN A 128 7.04 -9.56 8.07
N ASN A 129 6.09 -10.47 8.25
CA ASN A 129 6.34 -11.83 8.73
C ASN A 129 6.13 -12.86 7.59
N LEU A 130 6.49 -12.52 6.35
CA LEU A 130 6.17 -13.35 5.19
C LEU A 130 6.87 -14.71 5.29
N ILE A 131 6.06 -15.76 5.20
CA ILE A 131 6.50 -17.17 5.12
C ILE A 131 6.13 -17.81 3.78
N SER A 132 5.46 -17.07 2.89
CA SER A 132 5.14 -17.51 1.53
C SER A 132 4.93 -16.31 0.60
N LEU A 133 5.15 -16.52 -0.71
CA LEU A 133 4.81 -15.56 -1.77
C LEU A 133 3.35 -15.65 -2.23
N LYS A 134 2.48 -16.33 -1.47
CA LYS A 134 1.06 -16.47 -1.83
C LYS A 134 0.42 -15.10 -1.95
N GLY A 135 -0.17 -14.83 -3.12
CA GLY A 135 -0.84 -13.56 -3.41
C GLY A 135 0.08 -12.41 -3.81
N ILE A 136 1.37 -12.66 -4.06
CA ILE A 136 2.27 -11.67 -4.67
C ILE A 136 1.64 -11.05 -5.93
N PRO A 137 1.87 -9.76 -6.23
CA PRO A 137 1.42 -9.16 -7.48
C PRO A 137 1.88 -9.98 -8.68
N GLN A 138 1.01 -10.13 -9.68
CA GLN A 138 1.37 -10.82 -10.93
C GLN A 138 2.35 -9.98 -11.75
N ILE A 139 2.20 -8.66 -11.73
CA ILE A 139 3.02 -7.72 -12.49
C ILE A 139 3.44 -6.56 -11.58
N VAL A 140 4.74 -6.30 -11.54
CA VAL A 140 5.34 -5.09 -10.97
C VAL A 140 6.25 -4.48 -12.04
N GLU A 141 5.90 -3.29 -12.53
CA GLU A 141 6.66 -2.63 -13.61
C GLU A 141 7.91 -1.89 -13.10
N GLY A 142 8.03 -1.67 -11.80
CA GLY A 142 9.22 -1.13 -11.14
C GLY A 142 9.94 -2.18 -10.29
N ASP A 143 10.56 -1.71 -9.22
CA ASP A 143 11.33 -2.50 -8.28
C ASP A 143 10.43 -3.21 -7.25
N PHE A 144 10.93 -4.32 -6.72
CA PHE A 144 10.24 -5.13 -5.71
C PHE A 144 11.09 -5.27 -4.45
N TYR A 145 10.58 -4.82 -3.31
CA TYR A 145 11.31 -4.77 -2.05
C TYR A 145 10.68 -5.73 -1.02
N CYS A 146 11.38 -6.79 -0.66
CA CYS A 146 10.88 -7.86 0.23
C CYS A 146 11.86 -8.31 1.31
N TYR A 147 12.94 -7.56 1.54
CA TYR A 147 13.89 -7.82 2.63
C TYR A 147 13.23 -7.74 4.02
N ASN A 148 13.93 -8.18 5.07
CA ASN A 148 13.42 -8.17 6.45
C ASN A 148 12.04 -8.85 6.60
N ASN A 149 11.93 -10.07 6.09
CA ASN A 149 10.79 -10.95 6.33
C ASN A 149 11.25 -12.21 7.07
N THR A 150 10.31 -13.03 7.54
CA THR A 150 10.63 -14.30 8.22
C THR A 150 11.45 -15.23 7.32
N ILE A 151 11.11 -15.27 6.03
CA ILE A 151 11.88 -15.98 5.01
C ILE A 151 12.56 -14.97 4.08
N GLN A 152 13.83 -15.24 3.75
CA GLN A 152 14.53 -14.55 2.68
C GLN A 152 14.28 -15.29 1.36
N PHE A 153 13.42 -14.74 0.52
CA PHE A 153 13.13 -15.31 -0.80
C PHE A 153 14.27 -15.03 -1.78
N THR A 154 14.58 -16.01 -2.62
CA THR A 154 15.53 -15.80 -3.72
C THR A 154 14.91 -15.00 -4.85
N GLU A 155 15.75 -14.49 -5.75
CA GLU A 155 15.25 -13.80 -6.94
C GLU A 155 14.49 -14.78 -7.85
N GLU A 156 14.96 -16.02 -7.91
CA GLU A 156 14.35 -17.14 -8.62
C GLU A 156 12.96 -17.48 -8.07
N ASP A 157 12.80 -17.56 -6.74
CA ASP A 157 11.49 -17.81 -6.10
C ASP A 157 10.46 -16.76 -6.51
N ILE A 158 10.86 -15.48 -6.54
CA ILE A 158 10.00 -14.35 -6.89
C ILE A 158 9.64 -14.38 -8.37
N LYS A 159 10.65 -14.54 -9.24
CA LYS A 159 10.46 -14.58 -10.70
C LYS A 159 9.67 -15.80 -11.17
N ALA A 160 9.66 -16.89 -10.40
CA ALA A 160 8.85 -18.07 -10.70
C ALA A 160 7.34 -17.81 -10.61
N VAL A 161 6.91 -16.80 -9.84
CA VAL A 161 5.48 -16.53 -9.56
C VAL A 161 5.04 -15.09 -9.84
N SER A 162 5.96 -14.20 -10.21
CA SER A 162 5.69 -12.79 -10.47
C SER A 162 6.56 -12.24 -11.60
N ASN A 163 5.99 -11.35 -12.41
CA ASN A 163 6.69 -10.64 -13.47
C ASN A 163 7.15 -9.27 -12.96
N ILE A 164 8.35 -9.24 -12.37
CA ILE A 164 9.01 -8.01 -11.90
C ILE A 164 9.91 -7.47 -13.02
N LYS A 165 9.73 -6.21 -13.39
CA LYS A 165 10.52 -5.55 -14.45
C LYS A 165 11.76 -4.83 -13.91
N GLY A 166 11.70 -4.30 -12.69
CA GLY A 166 12.81 -3.65 -12.02
C GLY A 166 13.68 -4.62 -11.22
N ILE A 167 14.43 -4.05 -10.28
CA ILE A 167 15.35 -4.77 -9.39
C ILE A 167 14.56 -5.40 -8.23
N ILE A 168 14.95 -6.61 -7.85
CA ILE A 168 14.43 -7.29 -6.65
C ILE A 168 15.41 -7.06 -5.49
N HIS A 169 14.93 -6.38 -4.45
CA HIS A 169 15.67 -6.09 -3.21
C HIS A 169 15.23 -7.06 -2.11
N ARG A 170 16.14 -7.94 -1.68
CA ARG A 170 15.89 -9.07 -0.79
C ARG A 170 16.83 -9.10 0.41
#